data_AF-A0A7C4ZR94-F1
#
_entry.id   AF-A0A7C4ZR94-F1
#
_cell.length_a   1.000
_cell.length_b   1.000
_cell.length_c   1.000
_cell.angle_alpha   90.00
_cell.angle_beta   90.00
_cell.angle_gamma   90.00
#
_symmetry.space_group_name_H-M   'P 1'
#
loop_
_entity.id
_entity.type
_entity.pdbx_description
1 polymer ?
#
loop_
_entity_poly.entity_id
_entity_poly.type
_entity_poly.pdbx_seq_one_letter_code
_entity_poly.pdbx_strand_id
1 'polypeptide(L)' 'MSEGIFDEISEAIQSFEEEKVLNVVKKALSLGVDPSEIIEKGIA' A
#
# COMPACT_ATOMS: atom_id res chain seq x y z
N MET A 1 -9.10 -4.40 11.01
CA MET A 1 -8.80 -2.97 10.70
C MET A 1 -7.65 -2.82 9.70
N SER A 2 -6.79 -3.82 9.50
CA SER A 2 -5.63 -3.75 8.60
C SER A 2 -5.89 -4.14 7.14
N GLU A 3 -7.07 -4.66 6.79
CA GLU A 3 -7.35 -5.14 5.42
C GLU A 3 -7.47 -3.98 4.43
N GLY A 4 -8.10 -2.86 4.82
CA GLY A 4 -8.36 -1.75 3.90
C GLY A 4 -7.11 -1.03 3.38
N ILE A 5 -5.98 -1.06 4.11
CA ILE A 5 -4.75 -0.40 3.61
C ILE A 5 -4.09 -1.19 2.48
N PHE A 6 -4.21 -2.52 2.46
CA PHE A 6 -3.68 -3.35 1.39
C PHE A 6 -4.52 -3.22 0.11
N ASP A 7 -5.85 -3.10 0.26
CA ASP A 7 -6.75 -2.80 -0.85
C ASP A 7 -6.40 -1.44 -1.48
N GLU A 8 -6.21 -0.41 -0.66
CA GLU A 8 -5.78 0.92 -1.13
C GLU A 8 -4.44 0.87 -1.89
N ILE A 9 -3.48 0.05 -1.42
CA ILE A 9 -2.19 -0.14 -2.10
C ILE A 9 -2.39 -0.80 -3.46
N SER A 10 -3.19 -1.87 -3.51
CA SER A 10 -3.47 -2.61 -4.75
C SER A 10 -4.15 -1.71 -5.79
N GLU A 11 -5.16 -0.93 -5.38
CA GLU A 11 -5.83 0.04 -6.24
C GLU A 11 -4.87 1.14 -6.74
N ALA A 12 -3.97 1.63 -5.88
CA ALA A 12 -2.98 2.61 -6.26
C ALA A 12 -2.01 2.05 -7.31
N ILE A 13 -1.57 0.80 -7.16
CA ILE A 13 -0.68 0.15 -8.14
C ILE A 13 -1.39 -0.06 -9.47
N GLN A 14 -2.64 -0.53 -9.45
CA GLN A 14 -3.46 -0.72 -10.66
C GLN A 14 -3.76 0.58 -11.41
N SER A 15 -3.70 1.73 -10.73
CA SER A 15 -3.84 3.04 -11.38
C SER A 15 -2.61 3.48 -12.18
N PHE A 16 -1.44 2.84 -11.97
CA PHE A 16 -0.15 3.23 -12.56
C PHE A 16 0.28 4.68 -12.26
N GLU A 17 -0.33 5.31 -11.25
CA GLU A 17 0.02 6.66 -10.80
C GLU A 17 1.08 6.59 -9.69
N GLU A 18 2.34 6.86 -10.03
CA GLU A 18 3.48 6.74 -9.10
C GLU A 18 3.29 7.53 -7.80
N GLU A 19 2.84 8.79 -7.89
CA GLU A 19 2.59 9.61 -6.71
C GLU A 19 1.52 9.03 -5.78
N LYS A 20 0.49 8.41 -6.36
CA LYS A 20 -0.58 7.76 -5.60
C LYS A 20 -0.04 6.54 -4.86
N VAL A 21 0.77 5.71 -5.52
CA VAL A 21 1.44 4.56 -4.90
C VAL A 21 2.31 5.03 -3.73
N LEU A 22 3.15 6.04 -3.94
CA LEU A 22 4.03 6.57 -2.89
C LEU A 22 3.25 7.11 -1.69
N ASN A 23 2.14 7.80 -1.92
CA ASN A 23 1.31 8.35 -0.84
C ASN A 23 0.67 7.25 0.01
N VAL A 24 0.12 6.21 -0.63
CA VAL A 24 -0.52 5.11 0.09
C VAL A 24 0.51 4.26 0.83
N VAL A 25 1.67 3.99 0.23
CA VAL A 25 2.76 3.25 0.92
C VAL A 25 3.26 4.03 2.15
N LYS A 26 3.46 5.35 2.04
CA LYS A 26 3.82 6.20 3.20
C LYS A 26 2.76 6.17 4.30
N LYS A 27 1.48 6.15 3.92
CA LYS A 27 0.36 6.00 4.86
C LYS A 27 0.44 4.65 5.58
N ALA A 28 0.66 3.56 4.86
CA ALA A 28 0.81 2.22 5.44
C ALA A 28 1.96 2.15 6.45
N LEU A 29 3.13 2.69 6.10
CA LEU A 29 4.28 2.78 7.01
C LEU A 29 3.96 3.61 8.26
N SER A 30 3.23 4.72 8.12
CA SER A 30 2.83 5.58 9.25
C SER A 30 1.83 4.91 10.19
N LEU A 31 1.08 3.92 9.69
CA LEU A 31 0.17 3.08 10.48
C LEU A 31 0.88 1.90 11.16
N GLY A 32 2.20 1.76 10.97
CA GLY A 32 3.00 0.69 11.56
C GLY A 32 2.92 -0.63 10.80
N VAL A 33 2.45 -0.62 9.54
CA VAL A 33 2.47 -1.81 8.68
C VAL A 33 3.91 -2.16 8.33
N ASP A 34 4.25 -3.45 8.41
CA ASP A 34 5.58 -3.93 8.09
C ASP A 34 5.87 -3.79 6.57
N PRO A 35 7.04 -3.28 6.16
CA PRO A 35 7.39 -3.14 4.74
C PRO A 35 7.33 -4.45 3.94
N SER A 36 7.64 -5.59 4.55
CA SER A 36 7.55 -6.90 3.87
C SER A 36 6.09 -7.25 3.56
N GLU A 37 5.17 -6.96 4.47
CA GLU A 37 3.74 -7.18 4.24
C GLU A 37 3.17 -6.28 3.13
N ILE A 38 3.65 -5.03 3.02
CA ILE A 38 3.26 -4.12 1.92
C ILE A 38 3.63 -4.73 0.56
N ILE A 39 4.80 -5.34 0.46
CA ILE A 39 5.27 -5.99 -0.78
C ILE A 39 4.45 -7.26 -1.06
N GLU A 40 4.32 -8.15 -0.07
CA GLU A 40 3.68 -9.46 -0.26
C GLU A 40 2.17 -9.39 -0.45
N LYS A 41 1.48 -8.42 0.18
CA LYS A 41 0.01 -8.31 0.13
C LYS A 41 -0.48 -7.20 -0.78
N GLY A 42 0.36 -6.22 -1.08
CA GLY A 42 0.02 -5.08 -1.92
C GLY A 42 0.50 -5.20 -3.37
N ILE A 43 1.64 -5.86 -3.61
CA ILE A 43 2.31 -5.89 -4.93
C ILE A 43 2.26 -7.28 -5.58
N ALA A 44 2.50 -8.34 -4.80
CA ALA A 44 2.57 -9.73 -5.29
C ALA A 44 1.18 -10.33 -5.57
#